data_AF-A0A087BD64-F1
#
_entry.id   AF-A0A087BD64-F1
#
_cell.length_a   1.000
_cell.length_b   1.000
_cell.length_c   1.000
_cell.angle_alpha   90.00
_cell.angle_beta   90.00
_cell.angle_gamma   90.00
#
_symmetry.space_group_name_H-M   'P 1'
#
loop_
_entity.id
_entity.type
_entity.pdbx_description
1 polymer ?
#
loop_
_entity_poly.entity_id
_entity_poly.type
_entity_poly.pdbx_seq_one_letter_code
_entity_poly.pdbx_strand_id
1 'polypeptide(L)' 'MLSVSEPQIDEDAWSVNVRLEDASGQTVWEHVIYGIDGVQAALLGLHFAKTRLLADVGYRFLGGTDLMLP' A
#
# COMPACT_ATOMS: atom_id res chain seq x y z
N MET A 1 0.49 8.88 7.62
CA MET A 1 1.69 8.01 7.59
C MET A 1 1.49 6.93 6.55
N LEU A 2 2.47 6.70 5.67
CA LEU A 2 2.45 5.56 4.73
C LEU A 2 3.30 4.42 5.32
N SER A 3 2.75 3.22 5.38
CA SER A 3 3.41 2.03 5.92
C SER A 3 3.24 0.82 5.00
N VAL A 4 4.17 -0.11 5.10
CA VAL A 4 4.12 -1.43 4.45
C VAL A 4 4.28 -2.46 5.55
N SER A 5 3.35 -3.42 5.64
CA SER A 5 3.43 -4.49 6.63
C SER A 5 4.60 -5.43 6.35
N GLU A 6 4.97 -6.22 7.35
CA GLU A 6 5.79 -7.41 7.10
C GLU A 6 5.04 -8.39 6.16
N PRO A 7 5.78 -9.17 5.35
CA PRO A 7 5.18 -10.21 4.53
C PRO A 7 4.50 -11.27 5.39
N GLN A 8 3.29 -11.64 5.00
CA GLN A 8 2.50 -12.69 5.64
C GLN A 8 1.92 -13.61 4.57
N ILE A 9 1.51 -14.82 4.99
CA ILE A 9 0.74 -15.70 4.12
C ILE A 9 -0.72 -15.29 4.21
N ASP A 10 -1.32 -15.04 3.05
CA ASP A 10 -2.74 -14.77 2.87
C ASP A 10 -3.29 -15.80 1.88
N GLU A 11 -4.19 -16.65 2.37
CA GLU A 11 -4.62 -17.88 1.72
C GLU A 11 -3.42 -18.75 1.30
N ASP A 12 -3.09 -18.77 0.01
CA ASP A 12 -1.99 -19.55 -0.59
C ASP A 12 -0.89 -18.65 -1.22
N ALA A 13 -0.89 -17.35 -0.93
CA ALA A 13 0.05 -16.38 -1.49
C ALA A 13 0.77 -15.58 -0.41
N TRP A 14 1.98 -15.11 -0.72
CA TRP A 14 2.65 -14.14 0.14
C TRP A 14 2.09 -12.75 -0.15
N SER A 15 1.72 -12.02 0.89
CA SER A 15 1.15 -10.70 0.76
C SER A 15 1.80 -9.70 1.71
N VAL A 16 1.74 -8.43 1.33
CA VAL A 16 1.99 -7.29 2.20
C VAL A 16 0.84 -6.32 2.07
N ASN A 17 0.60 -5.57 3.13
CA ASN A 17 -0.42 -4.55 3.18
C ASN A 17 0.23 -3.16 3.15
N VAL A 18 -0.14 -2.35 2.17
CA VAL A 18 0.27 -0.95 2.07
C VAL A 18 -0.86 -0.08 2.61
N ARG A 19 -0.58 0.65 3.69
CA ARG A 19 -1.58 1.45 4.40
C ARG A 19 -1.19 2.93 4.43
N LEU A 20 -2.18 3.79 4.21
CA LEU A 20 -2.09 5.21 4.43
C LEU A 20 -3.02 5.62 5.58
N GLU A 21 -2.43 6.22 6.60
CA GLU A 21 -3.12 6.78 7.76
C GLU A 21 -3.07 8.32 7.71
N ASP A 22 -4.11 8.99 8.20
CA ASP A 22 -4.11 10.43 8.36
C ASP A 22 -3.36 10.87 9.64
N ALA A 23 -3.42 12.16 9.98
CA ALA A 23 -2.79 12.70 11.18
C ALA A 23 -3.44 12.21 12.50
N SER A 24 -4.68 11.71 12.45
CA SER A 24 -5.38 11.11 13.59
C SER A 24 -5.06 9.62 13.79
N GLY A 25 -4.30 9.04 12.86
CA GLY A 25 -4.02 7.59 12.84
C GLY A 25 -5.15 6.77 12.22
N GLN A 26 -6.15 7.41 11.60
CA GLN A 26 -7.21 6.70 10.91
C GLN A 26 -6.70 6.21 9.56
N THR A 27 -6.92 4.92 9.25
CA THR A 27 -6.69 4.38 7.91
C THR A 27 -7.63 5.06 6.92
N VAL A 28 -7.05 5.80 5.98
CA VAL A 28 -7.79 6.47 4.90
C VAL A 28 -7.67 5.72 3.58
N TRP A 29 -6.68 4.84 3.45
CA TRP A 29 -6.52 3.96 2.31
C TRP A 29 -5.68 2.73 2.65
N GLU A 30 -5.98 1.61 2.00
CA GLU A 30 -5.31 0.34 2.22
C GLU A 30 -5.34 -0.51 0.95
N HIS A 31 -4.27 -1.25 0.69
CA HIS A 31 -4.21 -2.18 -0.44
C HIS A 31 -3.26 -3.34 -0.17
N VAL A 32 -3.72 -4.54 -0.52
CA VAL A 32 -2.95 -5.78 -0.40
C VAL A 32 -2.21 -6.04 -1.71
N ILE A 33 -0.91 -6.31 -1.59
CA ILE A 33 -0.05 -6.67 -2.72
C ILE A 33 0.45 -8.09 -2.54
N TYR A 34 0.30 -8.90 -3.58
CA TYR A 34 0.70 -10.30 -3.59
C TYR A 34 2.02 -10.51 -4.34
N GLY A 35 2.82 -11.45 -3.85
CA GLY A 35 4.04 -11.94 -4.47
C GLY A 35 4.14 -13.46 -4.39
N ILE A 36 5.06 -14.03 -5.17
CA ILE A 36 5.35 -15.46 -5.21
C ILE A 36 6.02 -15.95 -3.92
N ASP A 37 6.77 -15.07 -3.25
CA ASP A 37 7.45 -15.31 -1.98
C ASP A 37 7.45 -14.03 -1.14
N GLY A 38 7.85 -14.14 0.14
CA GLY A 38 7.84 -13.01 1.07
C GLY A 38 8.78 -11.86 0.66
N VAL A 39 9.89 -12.16 0.01
CA VAL A 39 10.84 -11.14 -0.47
C VAL A 39 10.23 -10.37 -1.63
N GLN A 40 9.64 -11.07 -2.59
CA GLN A 40 8.97 -10.44 -3.72
C GLN A 40 7.79 -9.59 -3.26
N ALA A 41 6.95 -10.10 -2.35
CA ALA A 41 5.83 -9.35 -1.79
C ALA A 41 6.32 -8.05 -1.11
N ALA A 42 7.37 -8.13 -0.28
CA ALA A 42 7.98 -6.95 0.36
C ALA A 42 8.49 -5.92 -0.66
N LEU A 43 9.25 -6.37 -1.67
CA LEU A 43 9.81 -5.48 -2.68
C LEU A 43 8.72 -4.81 -3.53
N LEU A 44 7.67 -5.55 -3.90
CA LEU A 44 6.52 -5.00 -4.60
C LEU A 44 5.77 -3.98 -3.74
N GLY A 45 5.53 -4.29 -2.46
CA GLY A 45 4.94 -3.38 -1.47
C GLY A 45 5.70 -2.07 -1.34
N LEU A 46 7.01 -2.16 -1.11
CA LEU A 46 7.89 -0.99 -0.97
C LEU A 46 8.00 -0.19 -2.27
N HIS A 47 8.09 -0.87 -3.42
CA HIS A 47 8.12 -0.21 -4.72
C HIS A 47 6.81 0.56 -5.00
N PHE A 48 5.67 -0.07 -4.71
CA PHE A 48 4.37 0.56 -4.83
C PHE A 48 4.26 1.77 -3.90
N ALA A 49 4.60 1.63 -2.62
CA ALA A 49 4.59 2.70 -1.63
C ALA A 49 5.49 3.88 -2.06
N LYS A 50 6.71 3.59 -2.54
CA LYS A 50 7.62 4.60 -3.11
C LYS A 50 6.99 5.33 -4.29
N THR A 51 6.41 4.60 -5.24
CA THR A 51 5.76 5.18 -6.41
C THR A 51 4.62 6.10 -6.01
N ARG A 52 3.86 5.74 -4.97
CA ARG A 52 2.80 6.59 -4.41
C ARG A 52 3.34 7.85 -3.72
N LEU A 53 4.45 7.76 -2.99
CA LEU A 53 5.10 8.93 -2.38
C LEU A 53 5.62 9.93 -3.42
N LEU A 54 6.10 9.43 -4.57
CA LEU A 54 6.74 10.24 -5.59
C LEU A 54 5.77 10.75 -6.68
N ALA A 55 4.48 10.42 -6.60
CA ALA A 55 3.51 10.93 -7.57
C ALA A 55 3.36 12.47 -7.40
N ASP A 56 3.79 13.21 -8.43
CA ASP A 56 3.97 14.68 -8.44
C ASP A 56 2.78 15.53 -8.00
N VAL A 57 1.58 14.96 -7.91
CA VAL A 57 0.33 15.70 -7.67
C VAL A 57 -0.29 15.39 -6.30
N GLY A 58 0.36 14.55 -5.50
CA GLY A 58 -0.12 14.16 -4.18
C GLY A 58 -1.39 13.30 -4.22
N TYR A 59 -1.97 13.06 -3.04
CA TYR A 59 -3.13 12.18 -2.86
C TYR A 59 -4.45 12.96 -3.03
N ARG A 60 -5.37 12.47 -3.87
CA ARG A 60 -6.77 12.94 -3.91
C ARG A 60 -7.72 11.81 -3.54
N PHE A 61 -8.47 12.01 -2.46
CA PHE A 61 -9.54 11.10 -2.03
C PHE A 61 -10.84 11.50 -2.74
N LEU A 62 -11.37 10.64 -3.62
CA LEU A 62 -12.63 10.89 -4.34
C LEU A 62 -13.80 10.07 -3.77
N GLY A 63 -13.81 9.85 -2.45
CA GLY A 63 -14.97 9.26 -1.75
C GLY A 63 -15.17 7.74 -1.95
N GLY A 64 -14.19 7.05 -2.54
CA GLY A 64 -14.11 5.58 -2.59
C GLY A 64 -12.77 5.06 -2.07
N THR A 65 -12.63 3.73 -1.94
CA THR A 65 -11.36 3.04 -1.65
C THR A 65 -10.31 3.23 -2.76
N ASP A 66 -10.69 3.87 -3.86
CA ASP A 66 -9.83 4.09 -5.01
C ASP A 66 -9.02 5.38 -4.84
N LEU A 67 -7.71 5.19 -4.77
CA LEU A 67 -6.73 6.27 -4.74
C LEU A 67 -6.22 6.48 -6.16
N MET A 68 -6.77 7.51 -6.82
CA MET A 68 -6.38 7.86 -8.18
C MET A 68 -5.10 8.71 -8.18
N LEU A 69 -4.15 8.30 -9.02
CA LEU A 69 -3.16 9.22 -9.56
C LEU A 69 -3.90 10.12 -10.57
N PRO A 70 -3.61 11.42 -10.65
CA PRO A 70 -4.17 12.26 -11.70
C PRO A 70 -3.65 11.89 -13.09
#